data_AF-A0A8B4SAL5-F1
#
_entry.id   AF-A0A8B4SAL5-F1
#
_cell.length_a   1.000
_cell.length_b   1.000
_cell.length_c   1.000
_cell.angle_alpha   90.00
_cell.angle_beta   90.00
_cell.angle_gamma   90.00
#
_symmetry.space_group_name_H-M   'P 1'
#
loop_
_entity.id
_entity.type
_entity.pdbx_description
1 polymer ?
#
loop_
_entity_poly.entity_id
_entity_poly.type
_entity_poly.pdbx_seq_one_letter_code
_entity_poly.pdbx_strand_id
1 'polypeptide(L)'
;MLGRMNFEFEDSEIAAISLQSGVLQIRFSAAHLLDGDRAGAGEGLWQPVLLICKQTAQTDKESDADLTRILAAAGRVRQAQLHIAGQRLRSLPLPFDSDAGFVLELEMGDGLFGRLKGQGLALQALPGRSSTDSYQC
;
A
#
# COMPACT_ATOMS: atom_id res chain seq x y z
N MET A 1 -8.26 -16.01 17.49
CA MET A 1 -8.81 -15.30 16.32
C MET A 1 -8.05 -14.00 16.24
N LEU A 2 -7.21 -13.80 15.21
CA LEU A 2 -6.59 -12.49 14.99
C LEU A 2 -7.71 -11.53 14.58
N GLY A 3 -7.87 -10.42 15.29
CA GLY A 3 -8.83 -9.37 14.96
C GLY A 3 -8.60 -8.82 13.56
N ARG A 4 -9.59 -8.13 13.00
CA ARG A 4 -9.48 -7.51 11.67
C ARG A 4 -8.44 -6.39 11.77
N MET A 5 -7.26 -6.60 11.18
CA MET A 5 -6.21 -5.59 11.14
C MET A 5 -6.49 -4.56 10.05
N ASN A 6 -6.12 -3.30 10.28
CA ASN A 6 -6.19 -2.21 9.30
C ASN A 6 -4.78 -1.73 8.99
N PHE A 7 -4.43 -1.74 7.71
CA PHE A 7 -3.21 -1.16 7.15
C PHE A 7 -3.35 0.35 7.00
N GLU A 8 -2.47 1.09 7.66
CA GLU A 8 -2.28 2.52 7.45
C GLU A 8 -1.15 2.77 6.46
N PHE A 9 -1.42 3.59 5.45
CA PHE A 9 -0.43 3.88 4.41
C PHE A 9 0.65 4.85 4.87
N GLU A 10 0.32 5.80 5.75
CA GLU A 10 1.27 6.76 6.29
C GLU A 10 2.35 6.05 7.12
N ASP A 11 3.57 6.58 7.10
CA ASP A 11 4.75 6.03 7.79
C ASP A 11 5.20 4.62 7.36
N SER A 12 4.52 4.01 6.38
CA SER A 12 4.93 2.73 5.79
C SER A 12 6.15 2.86 4.87
N GLU A 13 6.86 1.76 4.65
CA GLU A 13 8.03 1.72 3.77
C GLU A 13 7.77 0.84 2.54
N ILE A 14 7.93 1.42 1.35
CA ILE A 14 7.82 0.72 0.07
C ILE A 14 9.19 0.16 -0.32
N ALA A 15 9.27 -1.16 -0.45
CA ALA A 15 10.48 -1.86 -0.83
C ALA A 15 10.64 -1.99 -2.34
N ALA A 16 9.54 -2.16 -3.07
CA ALA A 16 9.56 -2.30 -4.53
C ALA A 16 8.17 -2.04 -5.12
N ILE A 17 8.16 -1.50 -6.33
CA ILE A 17 6.96 -1.38 -7.16
C ILE A 17 7.26 -2.04 -8.51
N SER A 18 6.32 -2.84 -9.00
CA SER A 18 6.44 -3.48 -10.30
C SER A 18 5.13 -3.40 -11.07
N LEU A 19 5.23 -3.32 -12.40
CA LEU A 19 4.09 -3.34 -13.31
C LEU A 19 4.27 -4.52 -14.27
N GLN A 20 3.30 -5.44 -14.26
CA GLN A 20 3.31 -6.62 -15.12
C GLN A 20 1.93 -6.78 -15.73
N SER A 21 1.85 -6.77 -17.06
CA SER A 21 0.59 -6.97 -17.80
C SER A 21 -0.57 -6.07 -17.33
N GLY A 22 -0.29 -4.82 -16.96
CA GLY A 22 -1.30 -3.86 -16.48
C GLY A 22 -1.68 -3.98 -15.00
N VAL A 23 -1.11 -4.96 -14.28
CA VAL A 23 -1.23 -5.13 -12.84
C VAL A 23 -0.04 -4.45 -12.17
N LEU A 24 -0.31 -3.45 -11.33
CA LEU A 24 0.72 -2.79 -10.53
C LEU A 24 0.74 -3.38 -9.12
N GLN A 25 1.93 -3.76 -8.66
CA GLN A 25 2.15 -4.34 -7.35
C GLN A 25 3.09 -3.45 -6.54
N ILE A 26 2.63 -3.02 -5.37
CA ILE A 26 3.41 -2.24 -4.40
C ILE A 26 3.70 -3.15 -3.20
N ARG A 27 4.97 -3.48 -3.03
CA ARG A 27 5.44 -4.29 -1.91
C ARG A 27 5.96 -3.38 -0.81
N PHE A 28 5.30 -3.42 0.34
CA PHE A 28 5.76 -2.73 1.53
C PHE A 28 6.66 -3.67 2.34
N SER A 29 7.82 -3.19 2.77
CA SER A 29 8.71 -3.90 3.73
C SER A 29 8.17 -3.77 5.16
N ALA A 30 7.64 -2.59 5.49
CA ALA A 30 7.11 -2.26 6.80
C ALA A 30 5.77 -1.52 6.64
N ALA A 31 4.66 -2.24 6.77
CA ALA A 31 3.33 -1.66 6.83
C ALA A 31 2.82 -1.64 8.27
N HIS A 32 2.26 -0.51 8.69
CA HIS A 32 1.70 -0.35 10.03
C HIS A 32 0.29 -0.93 10.06
N LEU A 33 0.08 -1.96 10.90
CA LEU A 33 -1.21 -2.60 11.07
C LEU A 33 -1.75 -2.38 12.47
N LEU A 34 -2.92 -1.76 12.53
CA LEU A 34 -3.65 -1.51 13.77
C LEU A 34 -4.77 -2.54 13.93
N ASP A 35 -5.01 -2.96 15.17
CA ASP A 35 -6.18 -3.78 15.51
C ASP A 35 -7.46 -2.92 15.39
N GLY A 36 -8.34 -3.30 14.47
CA GLY A 36 -9.58 -2.55 14.19
C GLY A 36 -10.58 -2.51 15.34
N ASP A 37 -10.44 -3.42 16.32
CA ASP A 37 -11.35 -3.53 17.47
C ASP A 37 -10.86 -2.77 18.71
N ARG A 38 -9.65 -2.21 18.69
CA ARG A 38 -9.08 -1.44 19.81
C ARG A 38 -9.03 0.05 19.50
N ALA A 39 -10.07 0.76 19.93
CA ALA A 39 -10.02 2.21 20.07
C ALA A 39 -9.06 2.58 21.22
N GLY A 40 -7.79 2.82 20.91
CA GLY A 40 -6.79 3.32 21.84
C GLY A 40 -5.54 2.44 21.92
N ALA A 41 -4.40 3.02 21.53
CA ALA A 41 -3.03 2.60 21.83
C ALA A 41 -2.75 1.08 21.79
N GLY A 42 -3.36 0.35 20.84
CA GLY A 42 -2.87 -0.97 20.50
C GLY A 42 -1.50 -0.83 19.84
N GLU A 43 -0.49 -1.54 20.33
CA GLU A 43 0.80 -1.65 19.65
C GLU A 43 0.55 -2.18 18.23
N GLY A 44 0.69 -1.30 17.24
CA GLY A 44 0.57 -1.69 15.84
C GLY A 44 1.67 -2.67 15.47
N LEU A 45 1.35 -3.65 14.63
CA LEU A 45 2.34 -4.57 14.10
C LEU A 45 2.92 -4.00 12.80
N TRP A 46 4.25 -4.02 12.69
CA TRP A 46 4.92 -3.79 11.43
C TRP A 46 5.13 -5.13 10.71
N GLN A 47 4.56 -5.29 9.51
CA GLN A 47 4.83 -6.47 8.69
C GLN A 47 4.82 -6.18 7.19
N PRO A 48 5.41 -7.05 6.36
CA PRO A 48 5.35 -6.92 4.92
C PRO A 48 3.93 -7.17 4.38
N VAL A 49 3.46 -6.29 3.49
CA VAL A 49 2.18 -6.46 2.79
C VAL A 49 2.34 -6.17 1.30
N LEU A 50 1.42 -6.69 0.51
CA LEU A 50 1.34 -6.45 -0.92
C LEU A 50 0.02 -5.77 -1.26
N LEU A 51 0.12 -4.58 -1.84
CA LEU A 51 -1.01 -3.91 -2.48
C LEU A 51 -0.97 -4.20 -3.98
N ILE A 52 -2.09 -4.69 -4.52
CA ILE A 52 -2.25 -5.08 -5.91
C ILE A 52 -3.31 -4.18 -6.54
N CYS A 53 -2.88 -3.35 -7.48
CA CYS A 53 -3.73 -2.57 -8.37
C CYS A 53 -4.03 -3.43 -9.60
N LYS A 54 -5.24 -4.00 -9.69
CA LYS A 54 -5.60 -5.03 -10.69
C LYS A 54 -5.53 -4.49 -12.12
N GLN A 55 -5.95 -3.25 -12.35
CA GLN A 55 -5.91 -2.58 -13.64
C GLN A 55 -5.56 -1.11 -13.46
N THR A 56 -4.51 -0.62 -14.12
CA THR A 56 -4.12 0.80 -14.12
C THR A 56 -4.62 1.50 -15.39
N ALA A 57 -5.25 2.68 -15.26
CA ALA A 57 -5.69 3.46 -16.42
C ALA A 57 -4.48 4.15 -17.07
N GLN A 58 -4.19 3.83 -18.34
CA GLN A 58 -3.05 4.37 -19.11
C GLN A 58 -3.51 5.21 -20.30
N THR A 59 -4.57 6.01 -20.14
CA THR A 59 -5.21 6.66 -21.30
C THR A 59 -4.62 8.01 -21.70
N ASP A 60 -3.82 8.68 -20.85
CA ASP A 60 -3.33 10.05 -21.09
C ASP A 60 -1.84 10.25 -20.77
N LYS A 61 -1.19 11.21 -21.44
CA LYS A 61 0.24 11.57 -21.23
C LYS A 61 0.58 11.95 -19.78
N GLU A 62 -0.32 12.62 -19.06
CA GLU A 62 -0.13 12.93 -17.64
C GLU A 62 -0.13 11.66 -16.78
N SER A 63 -0.93 10.66 -17.16
CA SER A 63 -0.97 9.37 -16.46
C SER A 63 0.33 8.58 -16.63
N ASP A 64 1.06 8.81 -17.73
CA ASP A 64 2.35 8.17 -18.00
C ASP A 64 3.48 8.75 -17.12
N ALA A 65 3.50 10.09 -16.95
CA ALA A 65 4.43 10.75 -16.04
C ALA A 65 4.17 10.36 -14.59
N ASP A 66 2.91 10.32 -14.17
CA ASP A 66 2.54 9.89 -12.82
C ASP A 66 2.84 8.41 -12.58
N LEU A 67 2.58 7.53 -13.55
CA LEU A 67 2.96 6.13 -13.47
C LEU A 67 4.47 5.96 -13.32
N THR A 68 5.27 6.72 -14.07
CA THR A 68 6.74 6.71 -13.95
C THR A 68 7.18 7.11 -12.54
N ARG A 69 6.57 8.15 -11.96
CA ARG A 69 6.85 8.56 -10.57
C ARG A 69 6.47 7.47 -9.58
N ILE A 70 5.27 6.88 -9.73
CA ILE A 70 4.83 5.76 -8.89
C ILE A 70 5.81 4.59 -8.98
N LEU A 71 6.27 4.21 -10.17
CA LEU A 71 7.24 3.11 -10.32
C LEU A 71 8.58 3.40 -9.64
N ALA A 72 8.95 4.67 -9.49
CA ALA A 72 10.16 5.10 -8.79
C ALA A 72 9.97 5.31 -7.27
N ALA A 73 8.74 5.18 -6.75
CA ALA A 73 8.38 5.51 -5.36
C ALA A 73 8.81 4.42 -4.36
N ALA A 74 10.12 4.23 -4.18
CA ALA A 74 10.70 3.37 -3.15
C ALA A 74 11.13 4.19 -1.92
N GLY A 75 11.00 3.61 -0.72
CA GLY A 75 11.37 4.24 0.54
C GLY A 75 10.17 4.60 1.42
N ARG A 76 10.38 5.54 2.35
CA ARG A 76 9.39 5.92 3.36
C ARG A 76 8.25 6.74 2.74
N VAL A 77 7.02 6.32 2.96
CA VAL A 77 5.81 7.06 2.61
C VAL A 77 5.61 8.16 3.66
N ARG A 78 5.58 9.40 3.19
CA ARG A 78 5.30 10.57 4.02
C ARG A 78 3.79 10.78 4.15
N GLN A 79 3.09 10.73 3.03
CA GLN A 79 1.64 10.85 2.96
C GLN A 79 1.10 9.92 1.89
N ALA A 80 -0.08 9.39 2.13
CA ALA A 80 -0.76 8.57 1.15
C ALA A 80 -2.26 8.73 1.25
N GLN A 81 -2.90 8.79 0.09
CA GLN A 81 -4.33 8.97 -0.02
C GLN A 81 -4.93 7.93 -0.94
N LEU A 82 -5.87 7.14 -0.40
CA LEU A 82 -6.64 6.22 -1.20
C LEU A 82 -8.08 6.71 -1.32
N HIS A 83 -8.61 6.65 -2.53
CA HIS A 83 -10.04 6.82 -2.79
C HIS A 83 -10.57 5.55 -3.45
N ILE A 84 -11.64 4.98 -2.89
CA ILE A 84 -12.36 3.83 -3.47
C ILE A 84 -13.84 4.18 -3.53
N ALA A 85 -14.47 3.98 -4.70
CA ALA A 85 -15.90 4.26 -4.88
C ALA A 85 -16.33 5.66 -4.39
N GLY A 86 -15.47 6.67 -4.56
CA GLY A 86 -15.70 8.05 -4.11
C GLY A 86 -15.44 8.31 -2.62
N GLN A 87 -15.15 7.28 -1.82
CA GLN A 87 -14.82 7.42 -0.41
C GLN A 87 -13.31 7.58 -0.22
N ARG A 88 -12.93 8.58 0.57
CA ARG A 88 -11.56 8.82 1.00
C ARG A 88 -11.21 7.87 2.15
N LEU A 89 -10.26 6.98 1.95
CA LEU A 89 -9.78 6.02 2.93
C LEU A 89 -8.34 6.37 3.34
N ARG A 90 -8.08 6.30 4.65
CA ARG A 90 -6.73 6.43 5.24
C ARG A 90 -6.12 5.09 5.61
N SER A 91 -6.98 4.08 5.75
CA SER A 91 -6.58 2.71 6.03
C SER A 91 -7.40 1.72 5.21
N LEU A 92 -6.85 0.52 5.03
CA LEU A 92 -7.51 -0.61 4.40
C LEU A 92 -7.53 -1.80 5.35
N PRO A 93 -8.65 -2.55 5.46
CA PRO A 93 -8.64 -3.79 6.20
C PRO A 93 -7.69 -4.80 5.54
N LEU A 94 -7.11 -5.69 6.34
CA LEU A 94 -6.26 -6.78 5.87
C LEU A 94 -6.95 -8.12 6.22
N PRO A 95 -7.33 -8.96 5.22
CA PRO A 95 -7.23 -8.73 3.79
C PRO A 95 -8.28 -7.75 3.24
N PHE A 96 -8.03 -7.22 2.04
CA PHE A 96 -8.98 -6.43 1.25
C PHE A 96 -9.02 -6.92 -0.19
N ASP A 97 -10.21 -6.95 -0.78
CA ASP A 97 -10.41 -7.15 -2.21
C ASP A 97 -11.63 -6.32 -2.66
N SER A 98 -11.47 -5.59 -3.76
CA SER A 98 -12.53 -4.85 -4.42
C SER A 98 -12.28 -4.79 -5.92
N ASP A 99 -13.35 -4.68 -6.71
CA ASP A 99 -13.32 -4.40 -8.16
C ASP A 99 -13.73 -2.95 -8.48
N ALA A 100 -13.90 -2.11 -7.45
CA ALA A 100 -14.25 -0.71 -7.61
C ALA A 100 -13.11 0.11 -8.24
N GLY A 101 -13.48 1.23 -8.86
CA GLY A 101 -12.50 2.24 -9.29
C GLY A 101 -11.78 2.85 -8.09
N PHE A 102 -10.46 3.05 -8.23
CA PHE A 102 -9.62 3.64 -7.21
C PHE A 102 -8.77 4.80 -7.73
N VAL A 103 -8.38 5.67 -6.81
CA VAL A 103 -7.31 6.65 -6.99
C VAL A 103 -6.35 6.51 -5.81
N LEU A 104 -5.07 6.30 -6.09
CA LEU A 104 -3.99 6.21 -5.11
C LEU A 104 -3.04 7.39 -5.34
N GLU A 105 -2.80 8.18 -4.30
CA GLU A 105 -1.81 9.25 -4.30
C GLU A 105 -0.75 8.90 -3.25
N LEU A 106 0.52 9.01 -3.63
CA LEU A 106 1.67 8.73 -2.79
C LEU A 106 2.61 9.93 -2.79
N GLU A 107 2.98 10.39 -1.60
CA GLU A 107 4.09 11.32 -1.37
C GLU A 107 5.18 10.60 -0.57
N MET A 108 6.38 10.54 -1.13
CA MET A 108 7.54 9.92 -0.52
C MET A 108 8.31 10.93 0.35
N GLY A 109 9.14 10.42 1.27
CA GLY A 109 9.94 11.25 2.16
C GLY A 109 10.95 12.17 1.46
N ASP A 110 11.31 11.89 0.21
CA ASP A 110 12.17 12.71 -0.64
C ASP A 110 11.40 13.80 -1.43
N GLY A 111 10.07 13.86 -1.27
CA GLY A 111 9.19 14.80 -1.95
C GLY A 111 8.65 14.31 -3.30
N LEU A 112 8.98 13.08 -3.74
CA LEU A 112 8.37 12.49 -4.92
C LEU A 112 6.86 12.31 -4.69
N PHE A 113 6.06 12.86 -5.59
CA PHE A 113 4.60 12.71 -5.58
C PHE A 113 4.13 12.01 -6.86
N GLY A 114 3.26 11.01 -6.72
CA GLY A 114 2.64 10.32 -7.85
C GLY A 114 1.17 10.02 -7.60
N ARG A 115 0.38 10.00 -8.68
CA ARG A 115 -1.05 9.71 -8.65
C ARG A 115 -1.40 8.60 -9.64
N LEU A 116 -1.93 7.50 -9.13
CA LEU A 116 -2.38 6.36 -9.91
C LEU A 116 -3.90 6.26 -9.89
N LYS A 117 -4.51 6.06 -11.06
CA LYS A 117 -5.93 5.73 -11.19
C LYS A 117 -6.08 4.35 -11.80
N GLY A 118 -7.10 3.63 -11.40
CA GLY A 118 -7.32 2.28 -11.89
C GLY A 118 -8.63 1.67 -11.46
N GLN A 119 -8.78 0.40 -11.77
CA GLN A 119 -9.92 -0.43 -11.40
C GLN A 119 -9.44 -1.68 -10.68
N GLY A 120 -10.08 -1.96 -9.56
CA GLY A 120 -9.81 -3.12 -8.73
C GLY A 120 -8.53 -3.00 -7.90
N LEU A 121 -8.66 -3.34 -6.63
CA LEU A 121 -7.61 -3.23 -5.64
C LEU A 121 -7.68 -4.43 -4.68
N ALA A 122 -6.54 -5.03 -4.37
CA ALA A 122 -6.43 -6.05 -3.34
C ALA A 122 -5.28 -5.74 -2.39
N LEU A 123 -5.43 -6.10 -1.13
CA LEU A 123 -4.41 -6.02 -0.10
C LEU A 123 -4.28 -7.38 0.57
N GLN A 124 -3.07 -7.91 0.60
CA GLN A 124 -2.78 -9.19 1.24
C GLN A 124 -1.50 -9.11 2.07
N ALA A 125 -1.47 -9.88 3.15
CA ALA A 125 -0.24 -10.09 3.90
C ALA A 125 0.75 -10.82 3.00
N LEU A 126 2.01 -10.38 2.99
CA LEU A 126 3.07 -11.22 2.45
C LEU A 126 3.52 -12.15 3.56
N PRO A 127 3.80 -13.44 3.27
CA PRO A 127 4.51 -14.28 4.21
C PRO A 127 5.90 -13.66 4.43
N GLY A 128 6.01 -12.82 5.45
CA GLY A 128 7.30 -12.41 5.99
C GLY A 128 7.92 -13.64 6.63
N ARG A 129 9.20 -13.92 6.35
CA ARG A 129 10.00 -14.69 7.30
C ARG A 129 9.80 -14.02 8.65
N SER A 130 9.16 -14.71 9.59
CA SER A 130 9.17 -14.29 10.98
C SER A 130 10.64 -14.04 11.32
N SER A 131 10.99 -12.79 11.61
CA SER A 131 12.32 -12.42 12.09
C SER A 131 12.47 -12.97 13.52
N THR A 132 12.63 -14.28 13.61
CA THR A 132 13.14 -15.03 14.76
C THR A 132 14.34 -15.83 14.30
N ASP A 133 15.22 -15.22 13.49
CA ASP A 133 16.61 -15.64 13.48
C ASP A 133 17.31 -14.76 14.51
N SER A 134 17.21 -15.18 15.77
CA SER A 134 18.11 -14.73 16.82
C SER A 134 19.52 -14.93 16.31
N TYR A 135 20.23 -13.84 16.03
CA TYR A 135 21.67 -13.87 15.81
C TYR A 135 22.31 -14.43 17.09
N GLN A 136 22.67 -15.72 17.07
CA GLN A 136 23.67 -16.26 17.98
C GLN A 136 25.04 -15.93 17.38
N CYS A 137 25.70 -14.92 17.94
CA CYS A 137 27.14 -14.77 17.92
C CYS A 137 27.62 -14.84 19.37
#